data_AF-A0A3C0V9Q3-F1
#
_entry.id   AF-A0A3C0V9Q3-F1
#
_cell.length_a   1.000
_cell.length_b   1.000
_cell.length_c   1.000
_cell.angle_alpha   90.00
_cell.angle_beta   90.00
_cell.angle_gamma   90.00
#
_symmetry.space_group_name_H-M   'P 1'
#
loop_
_entity.id
_entity.type
_entity.pdbx_description
1 polymer ?
#
loop_
_entity_poly.entity_id
_entity_poly.type
_entity_poly.pdbx_seq_one_letter_code
_entity_poly.pdbx_strand_id
1 'polypeptide(L)'
;MRSHDAAMPDEPGVVFEDCTIVGPDNALQVGYPGFEGYSRVKFARCRLIVLNFSQPHGTPSTGIIYSDLDAKYLHVDLEDCALMGYKVFGTKSGEPFTHTVRGTVSAYVQYRQALPEGFARTPLWPHELFAAIAPPPALPPRAAPEPRLVKLPLSLGPGMEQTPVVFKGRPLLVTNFRDDTKNKTDGYVRSMYLAVRDLRDGREVTRFGGGHSFASAFVEGDTLHVFASEGTDFDWFQGIAHFSSKDLAAWERRPAIAPEGGEHLFNVSVCKDERGYLMAYESNEPVMFCFKFARSTDLATWEKIPDLIFTGVNREYSACPAIRYVAPYYYVIYLHAAVPGHTGWVSFMARSKDLAEWELSPRNPILEAGPGEGVNNSDVDLFEVDGATYLFYATGDQATWGAVNAALFPAPMAAFFESCFPPGVPTVKASARKM
;
A
#
# COMPACT_ATOMS: atom_id res chain seq x y z
N MET A 1 -42.79 -19.33 22.26
CA MET A 1 -43.83 -18.25 22.16
C MET A 1 -44.94 -18.50 23.18
N ARG A 2 -45.64 -17.46 23.67
CA ARG A 2 -46.78 -17.56 24.60
C ARG A 2 -47.91 -16.61 24.17
N SER A 3 -49.11 -17.12 23.88
CA SER A 3 -50.34 -16.32 23.75
C SER A 3 -51.32 -16.66 24.88
N HIS A 4 -52.09 -15.68 25.36
CA HIS A 4 -52.97 -15.80 26.52
C HIS A 4 -54.45 -15.95 26.13
N ASP A 5 -54.73 -16.44 24.93
CA ASP A 5 -56.09 -16.57 24.43
C ASP A 5 -56.84 -17.67 25.17
N ALA A 6 -58.09 -17.38 25.57
CA ALA A 6 -58.96 -18.31 26.29
C ALA A 6 -59.57 -19.40 25.37
N ALA A 7 -59.50 -19.20 24.05
CA ALA A 7 -59.92 -20.12 23.00
C ALA A 7 -59.00 -19.96 21.77
N MET A 8 -59.02 -20.91 20.82
CA MET A 8 -58.21 -20.81 19.60
C MET A 8 -58.56 -19.53 18.82
N PRO A 9 -57.60 -18.61 18.62
CA PRO A 9 -57.89 -17.35 17.94
C PRO A 9 -58.17 -17.57 16.44
N ASP A 10 -59.11 -16.79 15.90
CA ASP A 10 -59.51 -16.83 14.49
C ASP A 10 -58.38 -16.35 13.55
N GLU A 11 -57.44 -15.56 14.07
CA GLU A 11 -56.27 -15.04 13.36
C GLU A 11 -54.97 -15.44 14.08
N PRO A 12 -53.84 -15.56 13.36
CA PRO A 12 -52.55 -15.88 13.98
C PRO A 12 -52.07 -14.73 14.89
N GLY A 13 -51.75 -15.05 16.14
CA GLY A 13 -51.20 -14.08 17.09
C GLY A 13 -49.75 -13.68 16.79
N VAL A 14 -49.03 -14.50 16.01
CA VAL A 14 -47.69 -14.18 15.48
C VAL A 14 -47.58 -14.69 14.04
N VAL A 15 -46.97 -13.86 13.19
CA VAL A 15 -46.69 -14.14 11.78
C VAL A 15 -45.19 -13.99 11.54
N PHE A 16 -44.58 -15.01 10.92
CA PHE A 16 -43.23 -14.97 10.39
C PHE A 16 -43.29 -14.97 8.87
N GLU A 17 -42.62 -14.02 8.22
CA GLU A 17 -42.57 -13.90 6.76
C GLU A 17 -41.12 -13.89 6.28
N ASP A 18 -40.80 -14.68 5.25
CA ASP A 18 -39.49 -14.73 4.60
C ASP A 18 -38.30 -15.01 5.56
N CYS A 19 -38.59 -15.67 6.69
CA CYS A 19 -37.62 -15.94 7.75
C CYS A 19 -36.89 -17.27 7.55
N THR A 20 -35.61 -17.32 7.93
CA THR A 20 -34.88 -18.57 8.18
C THR A 20 -34.71 -18.75 9.68
N ILE A 21 -35.39 -19.75 10.24
CA ILE A 21 -35.44 -20.01 11.69
C ILE A 21 -34.73 -21.32 11.95
N VAL A 22 -33.66 -21.24 12.75
CA VAL A 22 -32.74 -22.36 12.97
C VAL A 22 -32.67 -22.66 14.46
N GLY A 23 -32.83 -23.93 14.82
CA GLY A 23 -32.65 -24.37 16.19
C GLY A 23 -31.90 -25.69 16.30
N PRO A 24 -31.23 -25.94 17.44
CA PRO A 24 -30.60 -27.23 17.68
C PRO A 24 -31.64 -28.34 17.84
N ASP A 25 -32.75 -28.10 18.56
CA ASP A 25 -33.80 -29.10 18.83
C ASP A 25 -35.14 -28.77 18.14
N ASN A 26 -35.55 -27.50 18.13
CA ASN A 26 -36.76 -27.03 17.46
C ASN A 26 -36.50 -25.70 16.75
N ALA A 27 -37.08 -25.50 15.56
CA ALA A 27 -37.15 -24.18 14.96
C ALA A 27 -38.22 -23.32 15.65
N LEU A 28 -39.31 -23.95 16.11
CA LEU A 28 -40.30 -23.32 16.99
C LEU A 28 -40.61 -24.21 18.18
N GLN A 29 -40.49 -23.66 19.39
CA GLN A 29 -41.04 -24.24 20.61
C GLN A 29 -42.13 -23.33 21.17
N VAL A 30 -43.31 -23.91 21.41
CA VAL A 30 -44.47 -23.22 21.98
C VAL A 30 -44.81 -23.81 23.34
N GLY A 31 -45.13 -22.92 24.28
CA GLY A 31 -45.50 -23.30 25.64
C GLY A 31 -44.34 -23.29 26.63
N TYR A 32 -44.73 -23.47 27.88
CA TYR A 32 -43.87 -23.67 29.04
C TYR A 32 -44.68 -24.51 30.04
N PRO A 33 -44.05 -25.45 30.78
CA PRO A 33 -44.77 -26.25 31.77
C PRO A 33 -45.58 -25.39 32.75
N GLY A 34 -46.89 -25.66 32.86
CA GLY A 34 -47.79 -24.93 33.76
C GLY A 34 -48.53 -23.73 33.15
N PHE A 35 -48.49 -23.57 31.82
CA PHE A 35 -49.23 -22.54 31.10
C PHE A 35 -50.33 -23.15 30.20
N GLU A 36 -51.56 -22.63 30.27
CA GLU A 36 -52.69 -23.07 29.44
C GLU A 36 -53.28 -21.88 28.68
N GLY A 37 -52.75 -21.61 27.48
CA GLY A 37 -53.24 -20.55 26.60
C GLY A 37 -53.21 -21.00 25.15
N TYR A 38 -54.28 -20.73 24.42
CA TYR A 38 -54.37 -21.07 23.00
C TYR A 38 -53.46 -20.15 22.18
N SER A 39 -52.74 -20.72 21.21
CA SER A 39 -51.80 -20.00 20.36
C SER A 39 -51.97 -20.43 18.91
N ARG A 40 -52.10 -19.44 18.01
CA ARG A 40 -52.06 -19.65 16.57
C ARG A 40 -50.85 -18.91 15.98
N VAL A 41 -50.03 -19.63 15.21
CA VAL A 41 -48.79 -19.10 14.63
C VAL A 41 -48.80 -19.32 13.12
N LYS A 42 -48.47 -18.29 12.34
CA LYS A 42 -48.35 -18.37 10.89
C LYS A 42 -46.89 -18.25 10.44
N PHE A 43 -46.51 -19.07 9.47
CA PHE A 43 -45.27 -18.97 8.71
C PHE A 43 -45.60 -18.82 7.23
N ALA A 44 -45.07 -17.80 6.57
CA ALA A 44 -45.18 -17.58 5.13
C ALA A 44 -43.78 -17.48 4.50
N ARG A 45 -43.50 -18.28 3.47
CA ARG A 45 -42.21 -18.32 2.76
C ARG A 45 -41.00 -18.55 3.67
N CYS A 46 -41.20 -19.28 4.76
CA CYS A 46 -40.19 -19.49 5.79
C CYS A 46 -39.41 -20.79 5.59
N ARG A 47 -38.18 -20.79 6.13
CA ARG A 47 -37.30 -21.96 6.22
C ARG A 47 -37.15 -22.33 7.70
N LEU A 48 -37.65 -23.49 8.12
CA LEU A 48 -37.56 -23.95 9.51
C LEU A 48 -36.60 -25.12 9.59
N ILE A 49 -35.45 -24.92 10.23
CA ILE A 49 -34.32 -25.84 10.17
C ILE A 49 -33.92 -26.30 11.57
N VAL A 50 -33.89 -27.61 11.77
CA VAL A 50 -33.38 -28.24 12.99
C VAL A 50 -32.09 -29.00 12.69
N LEU A 51 -31.05 -28.65 13.43
CA LEU A 51 -29.69 -29.16 13.18
C LEU A 51 -29.42 -30.52 13.84
N ASN A 52 -30.16 -30.89 14.90
CA ASN A 52 -30.03 -32.19 15.53
C ASN A 52 -30.75 -33.28 14.71
N PHE A 53 -30.06 -33.79 13.69
CA PHE A 53 -30.55 -34.83 12.79
C PHE A 53 -30.05 -36.23 13.17
N SER A 54 -29.95 -36.56 14.46
CA SER A 54 -29.34 -37.83 14.89
C SER A 54 -30.08 -39.05 14.27
N GLN A 55 -29.35 -39.86 13.50
CA GLN A 55 -29.82 -41.14 12.95
C GLN A 55 -28.83 -42.26 13.34
N PRO A 56 -29.25 -43.50 13.63
CA PRO A 56 -30.49 -43.98 14.23
C PRO A 56 -30.34 -44.30 15.74
N HIS A 57 -29.16 -44.06 16.34
CA HIS A 57 -28.88 -44.23 17.77
C HIS A 57 -28.33 -42.90 18.31
N GLY A 58 -29.11 -42.24 19.17
CA GLY A 58 -28.82 -40.91 19.71
C GLY A 58 -30.05 -40.31 20.41
N THR A 59 -30.02 -38.99 20.65
CA THR A 59 -31.17 -38.22 21.17
C THR A 59 -31.74 -37.37 20.03
N PRO A 60 -32.69 -37.90 19.23
CA PRO A 60 -33.23 -37.18 18.07
C PRO A 60 -34.01 -35.96 18.51
N SER A 61 -34.14 -35.00 17.58
CA SER A 61 -34.84 -33.77 17.90
C SER A 61 -36.32 -34.00 18.24
N THR A 62 -36.84 -33.19 19.17
CA THR A 62 -38.22 -33.35 19.65
C THR A 62 -39.28 -32.97 18.62
N GLY A 63 -38.91 -32.21 17.58
CA GLY A 63 -39.71 -31.89 16.39
C GLY A 63 -39.22 -30.61 15.71
N ILE A 64 -39.54 -30.36 14.44
CA ILE A 64 -39.23 -29.06 13.82
C ILE A 64 -40.03 -27.96 14.52
N ILE A 65 -41.31 -28.25 14.76
CA ILE A 65 -42.20 -27.46 15.61
C ILE A 65 -42.64 -28.34 16.77
N TYR A 66 -42.43 -27.85 17.99
CA TYR A 66 -42.70 -28.58 19.22
C TYR A 66 -43.56 -27.80 20.19
N SER A 67 -44.47 -28.50 20.87
CA SER A 67 -45.33 -27.95 21.93
C SER A 67 -45.11 -28.69 23.24
N ASP A 68 -44.82 -27.96 24.31
CA ASP A 68 -44.84 -28.48 25.69
C ASP A 68 -46.25 -28.57 26.29
N LEU A 69 -47.25 -28.01 25.59
CA LEU A 69 -48.66 -28.01 26.00
C LEU A 69 -49.43 -29.13 25.30
N ASP A 70 -50.64 -29.42 25.79
CA ASP A 70 -51.59 -30.28 25.08
C ASP A 70 -51.84 -29.78 23.65
N ALA A 71 -52.02 -30.72 22.73
CA ALA A 71 -52.18 -30.46 21.30
C ALA A 71 -53.27 -29.43 20.96
N LYS A 72 -54.35 -29.38 21.76
CA LYS A 72 -55.47 -28.44 21.58
C LYS A 72 -55.06 -26.95 21.69
N TYR A 73 -53.95 -26.63 22.36
CA TYR A 73 -53.54 -25.26 22.62
C TYR A 73 -52.71 -24.64 21.48
N LEU A 74 -52.38 -25.39 20.42
CA LEU A 74 -51.58 -24.89 19.31
C LEU A 74 -52.27 -25.11 17.96
N HIS A 75 -52.26 -24.07 17.14
CA HIS A 75 -52.52 -24.14 15.71
C HIS A 75 -51.37 -23.52 14.92
N VAL A 76 -50.97 -24.17 13.82
CA VAL A 76 -49.88 -23.68 12.97
C VAL A 76 -50.36 -23.55 11.52
N ASP A 77 -50.32 -22.33 10.98
CA ASP A 77 -50.54 -22.07 9.56
C ASP A 77 -49.20 -22.04 8.81
N LEU A 78 -49.07 -22.80 7.73
CA LEU A 78 -47.87 -22.87 6.89
C LEU A 78 -48.21 -22.53 5.44
N GLU A 79 -47.55 -21.51 4.91
CA GLU A 79 -47.70 -21.03 3.54
C GLU A 79 -46.34 -21.00 2.85
N ASP A 80 -46.17 -21.77 1.76
CA ASP A 80 -44.93 -21.82 0.96
C ASP A 80 -43.63 -22.05 1.79
N CYS A 81 -43.69 -22.93 2.79
CA CYS A 81 -42.60 -23.15 3.73
C CYS A 81 -41.77 -24.41 3.40
N ALA A 82 -40.48 -24.35 3.71
CA ALA A 82 -39.57 -25.50 3.60
C ALA A 82 -38.96 -25.85 4.96
N LEU A 83 -39.16 -27.09 5.39
CA LEU A 83 -38.84 -27.54 6.74
C LEU A 83 -37.77 -28.65 6.70
N MET A 84 -36.92 -28.69 7.72
CA MET A 84 -35.94 -29.75 7.90
C MET A 84 -35.77 -30.10 9.38
N GLY A 85 -35.85 -31.39 9.72
CA GLY A 85 -35.52 -31.91 11.05
C GLY A 85 -35.81 -33.40 11.17
N TYR A 86 -35.66 -33.98 12.36
CA TYR A 86 -35.90 -35.42 12.54
C TYR A 86 -37.34 -35.82 12.17
N LYS A 87 -38.33 -35.08 12.69
CA LYS A 87 -39.78 -35.19 12.41
C LYS A 87 -40.42 -33.80 12.40
N VAL A 88 -41.56 -33.63 11.71
CA VAL A 88 -42.18 -32.29 11.52
C VAL A 88 -42.74 -31.74 12.83
N PHE A 89 -43.64 -32.48 13.48
CA PHE A 89 -44.29 -32.05 14.71
C PHE A 89 -43.89 -32.92 15.90
N GLY A 90 -43.82 -32.30 17.08
CA GLY A 90 -43.68 -32.99 18.34
C GLY A 90 -44.52 -32.35 19.44
N THR A 91 -44.99 -33.18 20.35
CA THR A 91 -45.73 -32.76 21.54
C THR A 91 -45.30 -33.60 22.72
N LYS A 92 -45.52 -33.07 23.93
CA LYS A 92 -45.33 -33.82 25.16
C LYS A 92 -46.30 -35.00 25.30
N SER A 93 -47.54 -34.86 24.82
CA SER A 93 -48.59 -35.90 24.90
C SER A 93 -48.45 -36.97 23.82
N GLY A 94 -47.73 -36.69 22.72
CA GLY A 94 -47.66 -37.55 21.54
C GLY A 94 -48.82 -37.33 20.56
N GLU A 95 -49.83 -36.55 20.91
CA GLU A 95 -50.94 -36.18 20.02
C GLU A 95 -50.54 -34.99 19.13
N PRO A 96 -50.93 -34.98 17.84
CA PRO A 96 -50.62 -33.87 16.95
C PRO A 96 -51.53 -32.67 17.24
N PHE A 97 -50.95 -31.46 17.31
CA PHE A 97 -51.71 -30.22 17.26
C PHE A 97 -52.23 -29.96 15.84
N THR A 98 -53.21 -29.08 15.73
CA THR A 98 -53.84 -28.75 14.44
C THR A 98 -52.95 -27.86 13.58
N HIS A 99 -53.06 -28.00 12.25
CA HIS A 99 -52.31 -27.17 11.30
C HIS A 99 -53.10 -26.92 10.02
N THR A 100 -52.75 -25.86 9.29
CA THR A 100 -53.19 -25.64 7.91
C THR A 100 -51.99 -25.49 6.98
N VAL A 101 -52.19 -25.88 5.72
CA VAL A 101 -51.19 -25.77 4.66
C VAL A 101 -51.77 -25.00 3.49
N ARG A 102 -51.00 -24.04 2.96
CA ARG A 102 -51.29 -23.31 1.73
C ARG A 102 -50.05 -23.28 0.84
N GLY A 103 -50.24 -23.41 -0.47
CA GLY A 103 -49.14 -23.40 -1.42
C GLY A 103 -48.22 -24.63 -1.27
N THR A 104 -46.92 -24.43 -1.45
CA THR A 104 -45.93 -25.52 -1.41
C THR A 104 -45.27 -25.62 -0.06
N VAL A 105 -45.75 -26.54 0.79
CA VAL A 105 -45.07 -26.86 2.06
C VAL A 105 -44.35 -28.19 1.96
N SER A 106 -43.04 -28.18 2.18
CA SER A 106 -42.19 -29.37 2.06
C SER A 106 -41.39 -29.65 3.32
N ALA A 107 -41.05 -30.91 3.57
CA ALA A 107 -40.21 -31.29 4.68
C ALA A 107 -39.20 -32.39 4.33
N TYR A 108 -37.93 -32.13 4.68
CA TYR A 108 -36.90 -33.16 4.77
C TYR A 108 -36.87 -33.73 6.19
N VAL A 109 -37.38 -34.95 6.36
CA VAL A 109 -37.40 -35.67 7.63
C VAL A 109 -36.82 -37.06 7.50
N GLN A 110 -36.49 -37.68 8.64
CA GLN A 110 -35.96 -39.04 8.67
C GLN A 110 -36.91 -40.01 7.93
N TYR A 111 -36.34 -41.00 7.22
CA TYR A 111 -37.08 -41.80 6.23
C TYR A 111 -38.24 -42.65 6.78
N ARG A 112 -38.25 -42.95 8.09
CA ARG A 112 -39.31 -43.68 8.80
C ARG A 112 -40.35 -42.76 9.44
N GLN A 113 -40.08 -41.46 9.55
CA GLN A 113 -41.03 -40.52 10.14
C GLN A 113 -42.15 -40.22 9.14
N ALA A 114 -43.39 -40.18 9.60
CA ALA A 114 -44.53 -39.76 8.77
C ALA A 114 -44.48 -38.25 8.49
N LEU A 115 -45.14 -37.83 7.43
CA LEU A 115 -45.41 -36.41 7.17
C LEU A 115 -46.84 -36.07 7.58
N PRO A 116 -47.08 -34.87 8.14
CA PRO A 116 -48.42 -34.36 8.32
C PRO A 116 -49.13 -34.18 6.98
N GLU A 117 -50.46 -34.18 7.01
CA GLU A 117 -51.29 -33.94 5.83
C GLU A 117 -50.94 -32.59 5.17
N GLY A 118 -50.87 -32.59 3.83
CA GLY A 118 -50.55 -31.41 3.03
C GLY A 118 -49.06 -31.19 2.75
N PHE A 119 -48.15 -31.94 3.37
CA PHE A 119 -46.70 -31.77 3.17
C PHE A 119 -46.16 -32.63 2.02
N ALA A 120 -45.30 -32.05 1.20
CA ALA A 120 -44.47 -32.79 0.24
C ALA A 120 -43.17 -33.28 0.91
N ARG A 121 -42.78 -34.55 0.66
CA ARG A 121 -41.49 -35.06 1.14
C ARG A 121 -40.37 -34.54 0.25
N THR A 122 -39.33 -34.00 0.88
CA THR A 122 -38.05 -33.76 0.21
C THR A 122 -37.24 -35.06 0.26
N PRO A 123 -36.99 -35.74 -0.88
CA PRO A 123 -36.41 -37.09 -0.89
C PRO A 123 -34.89 -37.10 -0.73
N LEU A 124 -34.23 -36.01 -1.14
CA LEU A 124 -32.78 -35.83 -1.10
C LEU A 124 -32.42 -34.77 -0.08
N TRP A 125 -31.15 -34.76 0.32
CA TRP A 125 -30.61 -33.74 1.21
C TRP A 125 -30.93 -32.31 0.70
N PRO A 126 -31.53 -31.44 1.53
CA PRO A 126 -32.04 -30.15 1.10
C PRO A 126 -30.91 -29.13 1.05
N HIS A 127 -30.07 -29.20 0.00
CA HIS A 127 -28.90 -28.34 -0.17
C HIS A 127 -29.25 -26.84 -0.11
N GLU A 128 -30.41 -26.43 -0.64
CA GLU A 128 -30.89 -25.04 -0.60
C GLU A 128 -31.20 -24.57 0.84
N LEU A 129 -31.74 -25.44 1.70
CA LEU A 129 -31.98 -25.11 3.11
C LEU A 129 -30.67 -24.96 3.88
N PHE A 130 -29.68 -25.82 3.61
CA PHE A 130 -28.35 -25.65 4.21
C PHE A 130 -27.62 -24.41 3.69
N ALA A 131 -27.73 -24.11 2.40
CA ALA A 131 -27.15 -22.91 1.84
C ALA A 131 -27.71 -21.65 2.51
N ALA A 132 -29.00 -21.65 2.90
CA ALA A 132 -29.63 -20.53 3.59
C ALA A 132 -29.10 -20.27 5.01
N ILE A 133 -28.37 -21.22 5.60
CA ILE A 133 -27.71 -21.08 6.92
C ILE A 133 -26.19 -21.14 6.84
N ALA A 134 -25.64 -21.21 5.62
CA ALA A 134 -24.20 -21.19 5.43
C ALA A 134 -23.65 -19.86 5.98
N PRO A 135 -22.48 -19.88 6.65
CA PRO A 135 -21.81 -18.64 6.99
C PRO A 135 -21.61 -17.82 5.71
N PRO A 136 -21.71 -16.48 5.77
CA PRO A 136 -21.40 -15.66 4.61
C PRO A 136 -20.04 -16.08 4.05
N PRO A 137 -19.89 -16.12 2.72
CA PRO A 137 -18.61 -16.47 2.13
C PRO A 137 -17.53 -15.59 2.75
N ALA A 138 -16.42 -16.23 3.17
CA ALA A 138 -15.29 -15.50 3.71
C ALA A 138 -14.95 -14.39 2.71
N LEU A 139 -14.95 -13.14 3.18
CA LEU A 139 -14.38 -12.06 2.39
C LEU A 139 -13.00 -12.53 1.94
N PRO A 140 -12.62 -12.34 0.66
CA PRO A 140 -11.27 -12.67 0.23
C PRO A 140 -10.29 -12.03 1.22
N PRO A 141 -9.16 -12.69 1.55
CA PRO A 141 -8.18 -12.09 2.43
C PRO A 141 -7.94 -10.69 1.92
N ARG A 142 -8.19 -9.68 2.77
CA ARG A 142 -7.92 -8.29 2.45
C ARG A 142 -6.48 -8.30 1.94
N ALA A 143 -6.28 -8.00 0.66
CA ALA A 143 -4.94 -7.84 0.11
C ALA A 143 -4.19 -7.00 1.13
N ALA A 144 -2.99 -7.45 1.55
CA ALA A 144 -2.15 -6.64 2.41
C ALA A 144 -2.20 -5.21 1.84
N PRO A 145 -2.54 -4.19 2.65
CA PRO A 145 -2.68 -2.84 2.11
C PRO A 145 -1.42 -2.57 1.29
N GLU A 146 -1.60 -2.13 0.04
CA GLU A 146 -0.46 -1.87 -0.85
C GLU A 146 0.60 -1.12 -0.06
N PRO A 147 1.87 -1.59 -0.04
CA PRO A 147 2.91 -0.92 0.71
C PRO A 147 2.91 0.56 0.35
N ARG A 148 2.86 1.42 1.37
CA ARG A 148 2.85 2.88 1.21
C ARG A 148 4.14 3.44 1.75
N LEU A 149 4.60 4.53 1.12
CA LEU A 149 5.66 5.34 1.67
C LEU A 149 5.16 6.04 2.94
N VAL A 150 5.86 5.86 4.05
CA VAL A 150 5.52 6.43 5.35
C VAL A 150 6.65 7.34 5.79
N LYS A 151 6.36 8.64 5.97
CA LYS A 151 7.32 9.58 6.55
C LYS A 151 7.62 9.19 7.99
N LEU A 152 8.89 9.05 8.31
CA LEU A 152 9.34 8.72 9.66
C LEU A 152 9.36 10.00 10.50
N PRO A 153 9.08 9.92 11.81
CA PRO A 153 9.26 11.03 12.75
C PRO A 153 10.75 11.24 13.05
N LEU A 154 11.55 11.47 12.01
CA LEU A 154 13.00 11.60 12.06
C LEU A 154 13.41 12.89 11.33
N SER A 155 14.21 13.70 12.01
CA SER A 155 14.96 14.79 11.39
C SER A 155 16.42 14.71 11.83
N LEU A 156 17.33 14.79 10.87
CA LEU A 156 18.78 14.75 11.08
C LEU A 156 19.40 16.14 11.19
N GLY A 157 18.56 17.18 11.29
CA GLY A 157 18.98 18.57 11.40
C GLY A 157 19.34 19.19 10.05
N PRO A 158 20.04 20.34 10.07
CA PRO A 158 20.30 21.13 8.87
C PRO A 158 21.05 20.37 7.79
N GLY A 159 20.54 20.45 6.56
CA GLY A 159 21.11 19.83 5.37
C GLY A 159 20.14 19.87 4.19
N MET A 160 20.65 19.62 2.98
CA MET A 160 19.89 19.62 1.73
C MET A 160 20.24 18.41 0.87
N GLU A 161 21.47 18.32 0.37
CA GLU A 161 21.87 17.21 -0.49
C GLU A 161 22.56 16.10 0.33
N GLN A 162 22.08 14.87 0.14
CA GLN A 162 22.56 13.69 0.83
C GLN A 162 22.41 12.42 0.00
N THR A 163 23.25 11.44 0.30
CA THR A 163 23.06 10.06 -0.18
C THR A 163 23.27 9.06 0.95
N PRO A 164 22.26 8.24 1.28
CA PRO A 164 22.42 7.13 2.21
C PRO A 164 23.10 5.95 1.49
N VAL A 165 24.10 5.33 2.13
CA VAL A 165 24.82 4.16 1.58
C VAL A 165 25.07 3.10 2.65
N VAL A 166 25.21 1.85 2.23
CA VAL A 166 25.77 0.80 3.08
C VAL A 166 27.20 0.53 2.65
N PHE A 167 28.17 1.02 3.44
CA PHE A 167 29.58 0.83 3.16
C PHE A 167 30.20 -0.15 4.16
N LYS A 168 30.67 -1.31 3.67
CA LYS A 168 31.24 -2.39 4.51
C LYS A 168 30.33 -2.77 5.68
N GLY A 169 29.03 -2.90 5.39
CA GLY A 169 28.00 -3.25 6.38
C GLY A 169 27.58 -2.12 7.33
N ARG A 170 28.13 -0.92 7.17
CA ARG A 170 27.77 0.25 7.98
C ARG A 170 26.80 1.15 7.19
N PRO A 171 25.61 1.46 7.72
CA PRO A 171 24.75 2.47 7.12
C PRO A 171 25.34 3.86 7.41
N LEU A 172 25.71 4.56 6.35
CA LEU A 172 26.31 5.89 6.39
C LEU A 172 25.44 6.87 5.60
N LEU A 173 25.58 8.15 5.92
CA LEU A 173 25.00 9.26 5.17
C LEU A 173 26.14 10.15 4.66
N VAL A 174 26.27 10.26 3.35
CA VAL A 174 27.16 11.23 2.71
C VAL A 174 26.39 12.53 2.54
N THR A 175 26.97 13.64 2.96
CA THR A 175 26.35 14.98 2.97
C THR A 175 27.35 16.02 2.49
N ASN A 176 26.88 17.21 2.13
CA ASN A 176 27.72 18.40 2.05
C ASN A 176 27.34 19.45 3.09
N PHE A 177 28.28 20.37 3.30
CA PHE A 177 28.06 21.59 4.05
C PHE A 177 28.44 22.80 3.19
N ARG A 178 27.64 23.85 3.27
CA ARG A 178 27.89 25.18 2.69
C ARG A 178 27.55 26.23 3.74
N ASP A 179 28.35 27.29 3.83
CA ASP A 179 27.97 28.49 4.58
C ASP A 179 27.39 29.52 3.61
N ASP A 180 26.09 29.41 3.34
CA ASP A 180 25.40 30.23 2.34
C ASP A 180 25.38 31.72 2.72
N THR A 181 25.69 32.08 3.97
CA THR A 181 25.90 33.50 4.37
C THR A 181 27.12 34.14 3.71
N LYS A 182 28.03 33.32 3.18
CA LYS A 182 29.23 33.75 2.45
C LYS A 182 29.05 33.71 0.94
N ASN A 183 27.86 33.40 0.41
CA ASN A 183 27.62 33.37 -1.02
C ASN A 183 28.04 34.70 -1.69
N LYS A 184 28.72 34.63 -2.84
CA LYS A 184 29.30 35.79 -3.55
C LYS A 184 30.35 36.57 -2.76
N THR A 185 31.18 35.85 -1.99
CA THR A 185 32.34 36.40 -1.29
C THR A 185 33.55 35.49 -1.48
N ASP A 186 34.76 36.03 -1.28
CA ASP A 186 36.01 35.27 -1.36
C ASP A 186 36.09 34.08 -0.38
N GLY A 187 35.16 33.98 0.57
CA GLY A 187 35.13 32.95 1.61
C GLY A 187 34.19 31.78 1.32
N TYR A 188 33.42 31.82 0.23
CA TYR A 188 32.34 30.86 0.00
C TYR A 188 32.89 29.46 -0.28
N VAL A 189 33.81 29.30 -1.22
CA VAL A 189 34.40 28.01 -1.58
C VAL A 189 35.14 27.39 -0.38
N ARG A 190 35.87 28.22 0.38
CA ARG A 190 36.57 27.76 1.60
C ARG A 190 35.62 27.30 2.71
N SER A 191 34.34 27.65 2.65
CA SER A 191 33.35 27.18 3.61
C SER A 191 32.82 25.78 3.32
N MET A 192 32.99 25.30 2.07
CA MET A 192 32.36 24.08 1.60
C MET A 192 33.20 22.85 1.92
N TYR A 193 32.53 21.77 2.30
CA TYR A 193 33.14 20.44 2.40
C TYR A 193 32.09 19.34 2.30
N LEU A 194 32.55 18.15 1.95
CA LEU A 194 31.79 16.91 2.01
C LEU A 194 32.07 16.21 3.33
N ALA A 195 31.07 15.50 3.85
CA ALA A 195 31.18 14.77 5.10
C ALA A 195 30.47 13.42 5.01
N VAL A 196 30.96 12.45 5.78
CA VAL A 196 30.28 11.16 6.00
C VAL A 196 29.87 11.08 7.46
N ARG A 197 28.63 10.73 7.73
CA ARG A 197 28.09 10.46 9.08
C ARG A 197 27.67 9.01 9.22
N ASP A 198 27.84 8.44 10.40
CA ASP A 198 27.30 7.11 10.71
C ASP A 198 25.83 7.25 11.11
N LEU A 199 24.92 6.55 10.43
CA LEU A 199 23.49 6.67 10.69
C LEU A 199 23.08 6.02 12.02
N ARG A 200 23.94 5.20 12.64
CA ARG A 200 23.62 4.49 13.90
C ARG A 200 23.72 5.39 15.13
N ASP A 201 24.68 6.31 15.13
CA ASP A 201 24.97 7.18 16.27
C ASP A 201 25.06 8.67 15.90
N GLY A 202 24.91 9.02 14.62
CA GLY A 202 24.93 10.38 14.10
C GLY A 202 26.33 11.01 14.05
N ARG A 203 27.39 10.28 14.42
CA ARG A 203 28.74 10.84 14.50
C ARG A 203 29.30 11.06 13.10
N GLU A 204 29.96 12.22 12.93
CA GLU A 204 30.76 12.48 11.75
C GLU A 204 32.00 11.55 11.75
N VAL A 205 32.19 10.85 10.64
CA VAL A 205 33.26 9.88 10.42
C VAL A 205 34.46 10.55 9.76
N THR A 206 34.23 11.40 8.75
CA THR A 206 35.29 12.05 7.98
C THR A 206 34.78 13.30 7.26
N ARG A 207 35.70 14.23 6.96
CA ARG A 207 35.50 15.38 6.09
C ARG A 207 36.50 15.35 4.93
N PHE A 208 36.05 15.70 3.75
CA PHE A 208 36.83 15.66 2.52
C PHE A 208 36.22 16.62 1.48
N GLY A 209 36.78 16.69 0.28
CA GLY A 209 36.17 17.41 -0.84
C GLY A 209 35.96 18.90 -0.59
N GLY A 210 36.92 19.58 0.06
CA GLY A 210 36.84 21.03 0.28
C GLY A 210 36.54 21.79 -1.02
N GLY A 211 35.65 22.77 -0.97
CA GLY A 211 35.19 23.52 -2.16
C GLY A 211 34.15 22.80 -3.03
N HIS A 212 33.58 21.67 -2.58
CA HIS A 212 32.58 20.91 -3.33
C HIS A 212 31.27 20.77 -2.55
N SER A 213 30.17 20.62 -3.29
CA SER A 213 28.80 20.43 -2.76
C SER A 213 28.00 19.51 -3.69
N PHE A 214 26.70 19.32 -3.42
CA PHE A 214 25.81 18.44 -4.20
C PHE A 214 26.28 16.99 -4.17
N ALA A 215 26.56 16.50 -2.97
CA ALA A 215 27.15 15.19 -2.77
C ALA A 215 26.21 14.08 -3.24
N SER A 216 26.73 13.16 -4.05
CA SER A 216 26.10 11.90 -4.41
C SER A 216 27.04 10.75 -4.18
N ALA A 217 26.57 9.64 -3.60
CA ALA A 217 27.43 8.51 -3.27
C ALA A 217 27.02 7.19 -3.92
N PHE A 218 28.00 6.36 -4.25
CA PHE A 218 27.83 5.04 -4.81
C PHE A 218 28.87 4.09 -4.22
N VAL A 219 28.48 2.86 -3.89
CA VAL A 219 29.39 1.85 -3.33
C VAL A 219 29.59 0.73 -4.36
N GLU A 220 30.84 0.49 -4.74
CA GLU A 220 31.25 -0.64 -5.58
C GLU A 220 32.28 -1.48 -4.82
N GLY A 221 31.91 -2.72 -4.48
CA GLY A 221 32.77 -3.62 -3.71
C GLY A 221 33.20 -3.02 -2.37
N ASP A 222 34.50 -2.81 -2.20
CA ASP A 222 35.12 -2.27 -0.98
C ASP A 222 35.37 -0.75 -1.02
N THR A 223 34.90 -0.06 -2.06
CA THR A 223 35.20 1.35 -2.35
C THR A 223 33.94 2.20 -2.31
N LEU A 224 34.02 3.32 -1.59
CA LEU A 224 33.03 4.39 -1.61
C LEU A 224 33.43 5.40 -2.69
N HIS A 225 32.53 5.65 -3.64
CA HIS A 225 32.64 6.67 -4.66
C HIS A 225 31.70 7.82 -4.29
N VAL A 226 32.17 9.06 -4.38
CA VAL A 226 31.37 10.26 -4.15
C VAL A 226 31.58 11.21 -5.31
N PHE A 227 30.49 11.69 -5.89
CA PHE A 227 30.46 12.68 -6.97
C PHE A 227 29.92 13.98 -6.39
N ALA A 228 30.54 15.10 -6.74
CA ALA A 228 30.16 16.40 -6.19
C ALA A 228 30.59 17.53 -7.14
N SER A 229 29.79 18.58 -7.21
CA SER A 229 30.09 19.74 -8.06
C SER A 229 31.09 20.67 -7.41
N GLU A 230 31.97 21.24 -8.22
CA GLU A 230 33.00 22.19 -7.82
C GLU A 230 32.40 23.60 -7.69
N GLY A 231 32.49 24.16 -6.48
CA GLY A 231 31.98 25.50 -6.18
C GLY A 231 32.89 26.61 -6.69
N THR A 232 32.34 27.81 -6.82
CA THR A 232 33.07 29.04 -7.14
C THR A 232 32.67 30.15 -6.16
N ASP A 233 33.52 31.16 -5.97
CA ASP A 233 33.25 32.22 -4.98
C ASP A 233 32.19 33.22 -5.48
N PHE A 234 32.12 33.47 -6.79
CA PHE A 234 31.33 34.56 -7.38
C PHE A 234 30.44 34.14 -8.56
N ASP A 235 30.39 32.84 -8.87
CA ASP A 235 29.57 32.27 -9.94
C ASP A 235 28.85 31.01 -9.43
N TRP A 236 28.15 30.29 -10.30
CA TRP A 236 27.58 28.98 -10.00
C TRP A 236 28.61 27.85 -10.06
N PHE A 237 28.14 26.65 -9.72
CA PHE A 237 28.95 25.43 -9.68
C PHE A 237 29.34 24.99 -11.09
N GLN A 238 30.55 24.46 -11.23
CA GLN A 238 31.18 24.20 -12.52
C GLN A 238 31.16 22.71 -12.87
N GLY A 239 32.31 22.03 -12.86
CA GLY A 239 32.40 20.60 -13.16
C GLY A 239 32.01 19.71 -11.99
N ILE A 240 31.86 18.42 -12.28
CA ILE A 240 31.67 17.37 -11.28
C ILE A 240 32.99 16.66 -11.06
N ALA A 241 33.43 16.61 -9.80
CA ALA A 241 34.57 15.82 -9.35
C ALA A 241 34.11 14.45 -8.84
N HIS A 242 34.97 13.45 -9.00
CA HIS A 242 34.85 12.12 -8.43
C HIS A 242 35.89 11.93 -7.33
N PHE A 243 35.43 11.57 -6.15
CA PHE A 243 36.21 11.19 -4.99
C PHE A 243 36.05 9.69 -4.73
N SER A 244 37.13 9.00 -4.39
CA SER A 244 37.05 7.58 -4.00
C SER A 244 37.89 7.27 -2.78
N SER A 245 37.36 6.42 -1.90
CA SER A 245 38.06 5.95 -0.70
C SER A 245 37.68 4.52 -0.35
N LYS A 246 38.66 3.76 0.17
CA LYS A 246 38.47 2.41 0.71
C LYS A 246 38.37 2.39 2.24
N ASP A 247 38.83 3.44 2.91
CA ASP A 247 38.99 3.49 4.37
C ASP A 247 38.36 4.75 5.00
N LEU A 248 37.80 5.65 4.19
CA LEU A 248 37.24 6.95 4.58
C LEU A 248 38.27 7.94 5.14
N ALA A 249 39.56 7.60 5.07
CA ALA A 249 40.67 8.42 5.55
C ALA A 249 41.52 8.96 4.39
N ALA A 250 41.92 8.08 3.46
CA ALA A 250 42.61 8.45 2.25
C ALA A 250 41.62 8.61 1.10
N TRP A 251 41.68 9.75 0.42
CA TRP A 251 40.77 10.10 -0.67
C TRP A 251 41.55 10.40 -1.94
N GLU A 252 41.20 9.73 -3.04
CA GLU A 252 41.62 10.11 -4.38
C GLU A 252 40.58 11.06 -4.98
N ARG A 253 41.03 12.07 -5.74
CA ARG A 253 40.17 13.01 -6.48
C ARG A 253 40.56 12.95 -7.96
N ARG A 254 39.55 12.87 -8.84
CA ARG A 254 39.69 13.00 -10.29
C ARG A 254 38.51 13.80 -10.88
N PRO A 255 38.64 14.44 -12.05
CA PRO A 255 37.49 15.01 -12.74
C PRO A 255 36.55 13.91 -13.23
N ALA A 256 35.23 14.15 -13.19
CA ALA A 256 34.22 13.24 -13.76
C ALA A 256 33.55 13.86 -14.99
N ILE A 257 32.87 15.00 -14.83
CA ILE A 257 32.17 15.70 -15.91
C ILE A 257 32.65 17.15 -15.95
N ALA A 258 33.15 17.59 -17.10
CA ALA A 258 33.46 19.00 -17.34
C ALA A 258 32.22 19.72 -17.92
N PRO A 259 31.98 21.00 -17.57
CA PRO A 259 30.91 21.79 -18.18
C PRO A 259 31.20 22.07 -19.65
N GLU A 260 30.16 22.27 -20.46
CA GLU A 260 30.25 22.72 -21.85
C GLU A 260 29.85 24.19 -22.00
N GLY A 261 30.74 25.02 -22.55
CA GLY A 261 30.44 26.44 -22.78
C GLY A 261 30.19 27.19 -21.46
N GLY A 262 29.02 27.81 -21.33
CA GLY A 262 28.57 28.50 -20.11
C GLY A 262 27.71 27.64 -19.18
N GLU A 263 27.74 26.31 -19.35
CA GLU A 263 27.01 25.36 -18.52
C GLU A 263 27.53 25.34 -17.07
N HIS A 264 26.59 25.24 -16.13
CA HIS A 264 26.83 25.00 -14.71
C HIS A 264 26.19 23.67 -14.32
N LEU A 265 26.89 22.89 -13.49
CA LEU A 265 26.44 21.55 -13.08
C LEU A 265 26.17 21.49 -11.57
N PHE A 266 25.11 20.79 -11.19
CA PHE A 266 24.61 20.74 -9.81
C PHE A 266 24.49 19.29 -9.31
N ASN A 267 23.31 18.85 -8.89
CA ASN A 267 23.07 17.49 -8.42
C ASN A 267 23.48 16.43 -9.44
N VAL A 268 23.92 15.30 -8.91
CA VAL A 268 24.34 14.14 -9.69
C VAL A 268 23.82 12.87 -9.02
N SER A 269 23.63 11.81 -9.79
CA SER A 269 23.34 10.48 -9.28
C SER A 269 23.92 9.42 -10.20
N VAL A 270 24.45 8.36 -9.60
CA VAL A 270 25.05 7.23 -10.32
C VAL A 270 24.32 5.93 -9.98
N CYS A 271 24.07 5.11 -10.99
CA CYS A 271 23.62 3.73 -10.80
C CYS A 271 24.41 2.77 -11.70
N LYS A 272 24.41 1.49 -11.32
CA LYS A 272 24.95 0.40 -12.14
C LYS A 272 23.83 -0.23 -12.96
N ASP A 273 24.14 -0.57 -14.21
CA ASP A 273 23.25 -1.33 -15.09
C ASP A 273 24.02 -2.43 -15.83
N GLU A 274 23.37 -3.09 -16.78
CA GLU A 274 23.93 -4.20 -17.56
C GLU A 274 25.15 -3.81 -18.42
N ARG A 275 25.39 -2.51 -18.64
CA ARG A 275 26.46 -1.98 -19.51
C ARG A 275 27.60 -1.33 -18.71
N GLY A 276 27.54 -1.36 -17.38
CA GLY A 276 28.48 -0.68 -16.49
C GLY A 276 27.75 0.32 -15.60
N TYR A 277 28.08 1.60 -15.73
CA TYR A 277 27.57 2.67 -14.89
C TYR A 277 26.93 3.77 -15.72
N LEU A 278 25.84 4.32 -15.19
CA LEU A 278 25.13 5.46 -15.72
C LEU A 278 25.13 6.58 -14.68
N MET A 279 25.41 7.79 -15.14
CA MET A 279 25.25 9.01 -14.37
C MET A 279 24.12 9.84 -14.96
N ALA A 280 23.22 10.32 -14.10
CA ALA A 280 22.35 11.46 -14.39
C ALA A 280 22.95 12.69 -13.68
N TYR A 281 23.11 13.80 -14.39
CA TYR A 281 23.69 15.02 -13.83
C TYR A 281 22.88 16.25 -14.24
N GLU A 282 22.66 17.13 -13.27
CA GLU A 282 21.86 18.33 -13.42
C GLU A 282 22.65 19.45 -14.11
N SER A 283 21.96 20.23 -14.92
CA SER A 283 22.48 21.32 -15.72
C SER A 283 21.52 22.50 -15.71
N ASN A 284 22.04 23.72 -15.85
CA ASN A 284 21.23 24.91 -16.15
C ASN A 284 20.79 25.01 -17.62
N GLU A 285 21.29 24.15 -18.50
CA GLU A 285 21.12 24.24 -19.96
C GLU A 285 20.58 22.94 -20.57
N PRO A 286 19.61 22.97 -21.51
CA PRO A 286 19.02 24.14 -22.16
C PRO A 286 17.75 24.68 -21.46
N VAL A 287 17.39 24.05 -20.35
CA VAL A 287 16.28 24.43 -19.49
C VAL A 287 16.86 24.52 -18.09
N MET A 288 16.59 25.62 -17.40
CA MET A 288 17.08 25.86 -16.05
C MET A 288 16.67 24.69 -15.14
N PHE A 289 17.67 23.98 -14.63
CA PHE A 289 17.55 22.76 -13.82
C PHE A 289 16.88 21.61 -14.57
N CYS A 290 17.58 21.10 -15.58
CA CYS A 290 17.29 19.84 -16.27
C CYS A 290 18.40 18.82 -15.98
N PHE A 291 18.30 17.60 -16.50
CA PHE A 291 19.40 16.64 -16.37
C PHE A 291 19.78 15.91 -17.66
N LYS A 292 21.07 15.60 -17.75
CA LYS A 292 21.75 14.92 -18.86
C LYS A 292 22.35 13.62 -18.36
N PHE A 293 22.94 12.84 -19.28
CA PHE A 293 23.45 11.52 -18.97
C PHE A 293 24.90 11.32 -19.39
N ALA A 294 25.63 10.50 -18.63
CA ALA A 294 26.97 10.03 -18.98
C ALA A 294 27.15 8.55 -18.64
N ARG A 295 28.07 7.88 -19.32
CA ARG A 295 28.40 6.46 -19.15
C ARG A 295 29.82 6.26 -18.67
N SER A 296 30.01 5.20 -17.89
CA SER A 296 31.34 4.71 -17.52
C SER A 296 31.32 3.19 -17.45
N THR A 297 32.46 2.55 -17.72
CA THR A 297 32.66 1.11 -17.51
C THR A 297 33.48 0.81 -16.26
N ASP A 298 34.11 1.82 -15.65
CA ASP A 298 35.11 1.67 -14.59
C ASP A 298 34.95 2.67 -13.42
N LEU A 299 33.92 3.54 -13.46
CA LEU A 299 33.68 4.69 -12.57
C LEU A 299 34.75 5.79 -12.59
N ALA A 300 35.82 5.63 -13.38
CA ALA A 300 36.94 6.55 -13.44
C ALA A 300 36.88 7.44 -14.69
N THR A 301 36.49 6.89 -15.83
CA THR A 301 36.35 7.60 -17.10
C THR A 301 34.88 7.72 -17.49
N TRP A 302 34.44 8.93 -17.83
CA TRP A 302 33.04 9.22 -18.14
C TRP A 302 32.88 9.80 -19.54
N GLU A 303 31.94 9.25 -20.29
CA GLU A 303 31.56 9.71 -21.63
C GLU A 303 30.14 10.26 -21.59
N LYS A 304 29.96 11.54 -21.93
CA LYS A 304 28.63 12.15 -22.03
C LYS A 304 27.82 11.45 -23.13
N ILE A 305 26.53 11.23 -22.86
CA ILE A 305 25.60 10.72 -23.87
C ILE A 305 25.03 11.94 -24.61
N PRO A 306 25.39 12.15 -25.89
CA PRO A 306 24.88 13.29 -26.65
C PRO A 306 23.37 13.16 -26.89
N ASP A 307 22.72 14.31 -27.08
CA ASP A 307 21.33 14.46 -27.51
C ASP A 307 20.24 13.84 -26.62
N LEU A 308 20.60 13.39 -25.41
CA LEU A 308 19.65 12.98 -24.36
C LEU A 308 19.70 13.94 -23.18
N ILE A 309 18.62 14.72 -23.02
CA ILE A 309 18.41 15.73 -21.99
C ILE A 309 16.96 15.65 -21.52
N PHE A 310 16.74 15.22 -20.29
CA PHE A 310 15.40 15.21 -19.71
C PHE A 310 15.01 16.61 -19.26
N THR A 311 13.91 17.13 -19.81
CA THR A 311 13.40 18.50 -19.53
C THR A 311 11.93 18.48 -19.10
N GLY A 312 11.47 17.38 -18.51
CA GLY A 312 10.05 17.19 -18.19
C GLY A 312 9.17 17.09 -19.45
N VAL A 313 7.86 17.25 -19.27
CA VAL A 313 6.88 17.13 -20.36
C VAL A 313 6.85 18.41 -21.19
N ASN A 314 6.95 19.58 -20.53
CA ASN A 314 6.77 20.88 -21.15
C ASN A 314 8.02 21.78 -21.10
N ARG A 315 9.23 21.20 -21.10
CA ARG A 315 10.50 21.94 -20.94
C ARG A 315 10.54 22.70 -19.61
N GLU A 316 10.30 21.97 -18.53
CA GLU A 316 10.08 22.49 -17.19
C GLU A 316 11.16 22.04 -16.20
N TYR A 317 11.18 22.70 -15.04
CA TYR A 317 12.09 22.45 -13.93
C TYR A 317 12.06 20.96 -13.53
N SER A 318 13.21 20.30 -13.61
CA SER A 318 13.40 18.87 -13.37
C SER A 318 14.73 18.63 -12.64
N ALA A 319 14.84 19.08 -11.40
CA ALA A 319 16.10 19.12 -10.66
C ALA A 319 16.36 17.86 -9.82
N CYS A 320 17.54 17.80 -9.21
CA CYS A 320 18.00 16.85 -8.22
C CYS A 320 17.74 15.38 -8.60
N PRO A 321 18.22 14.90 -9.77
CA PRO A 321 17.91 13.56 -10.24
C PRO A 321 18.56 12.51 -9.34
N ALA A 322 17.77 11.56 -8.85
CA ALA A 322 18.23 10.32 -8.23
C ALA A 322 17.85 9.13 -9.11
N ILE A 323 18.83 8.62 -9.86
CA ILE A 323 18.66 7.55 -10.83
C ILE A 323 18.98 6.18 -10.24
N ARG A 324 18.17 5.18 -10.56
CA ARG A 324 18.36 3.76 -10.23
C ARG A 324 18.00 2.91 -11.44
N TYR A 325 18.56 1.70 -11.50
CA TYR A 325 18.24 0.72 -12.52
C TYR A 325 17.67 -0.53 -11.87
N VAL A 326 16.46 -0.90 -12.27
CA VAL A 326 15.82 -2.18 -11.95
C VAL A 326 15.30 -2.73 -13.26
N ALA A 327 15.97 -3.76 -13.77
CA ALA A 327 15.75 -4.25 -15.13
C ALA A 327 14.25 -4.52 -15.41
N PRO A 328 13.72 -4.06 -16.56
CA PRO A 328 14.43 -3.44 -17.68
C PRO A 328 14.45 -1.90 -17.64
N TYR A 329 14.10 -1.27 -16.52
CA TYR A 329 13.85 0.17 -16.43
C TYR A 329 14.93 0.92 -15.64
N TYR A 330 15.30 2.08 -16.15
CA TYR A 330 15.83 3.18 -15.35
C TYR A 330 14.66 3.88 -14.67
N TYR A 331 14.77 4.14 -13.39
CA TYR A 331 13.86 4.97 -12.60
C TYR A 331 14.62 6.21 -12.16
N VAL A 332 13.99 7.38 -12.30
CA VAL A 332 14.53 8.64 -11.81
C VAL A 332 13.51 9.31 -10.91
N ILE A 333 13.94 9.65 -9.69
CA ILE A 333 13.24 10.60 -8.84
C ILE A 333 13.83 11.97 -9.13
N TYR A 334 12.99 12.98 -9.31
CA TYR A 334 13.44 14.34 -9.58
C TYR A 334 12.48 15.36 -8.97
N LEU A 335 12.98 16.54 -8.67
CA LEU A 335 12.18 17.64 -8.13
C LEU A 335 11.45 18.37 -9.25
N HIS A 336 10.15 18.53 -9.09
CA HIS A 336 9.32 19.36 -9.94
C HIS A 336 8.99 20.67 -9.20
N ALA A 337 8.98 21.78 -9.93
CA ALA A 337 8.47 23.05 -9.40
C ALA A 337 6.97 22.96 -9.06
N ALA A 338 6.43 23.99 -8.41
CA ALA A 338 5.03 24.01 -8.01
C ALA A 338 4.06 23.72 -9.17
N VAL A 339 3.17 22.75 -8.93
CA VAL A 339 2.10 22.35 -9.87
C VAL A 339 0.73 22.56 -9.25
N PRO A 340 -0.33 22.81 -10.05
CA PRO A 340 -1.68 23.00 -9.53
C PRO A 340 -2.12 21.85 -8.62
N GLY A 341 -2.65 22.19 -7.44
CA GLY A 341 -3.14 21.21 -6.47
C GLY A 341 -2.09 20.69 -5.48
N HIS A 342 -0.82 21.06 -5.64
CA HIS A 342 0.27 20.66 -4.75
C HIS A 342 1.00 21.89 -4.18
N THR A 343 1.66 21.70 -3.03
CA THR A 343 2.33 22.76 -2.29
C THR A 343 3.84 22.74 -2.55
N GLY A 344 4.34 23.79 -3.19
CA GLY A 344 5.78 24.04 -3.33
C GLY A 344 6.50 23.05 -4.25
N TRP A 345 7.72 22.68 -3.89
CA TRP A 345 8.57 21.78 -4.67
C TRP A 345 8.33 20.33 -4.23
N VAL A 346 7.89 19.51 -5.19
CA VAL A 346 7.45 18.13 -4.96
C VAL A 346 8.26 17.15 -5.78
N SER A 347 8.53 15.96 -5.24
CA SER A 347 9.31 14.95 -5.96
C SER A 347 8.41 14.11 -6.86
N PHE A 348 8.81 14.02 -8.12
CA PHE A 348 8.20 13.20 -9.15
C PHE A 348 9.08 11.97 -9.41
N MET A 349 8.48 10.93 -9.97
CA MET A 349 9.16 9.75 -10.49
C MET A 349 8.82 9.56 -11.96
N ALA A 350 9.83 9.21 -12.75
CA ALA A 350 9.69 8.73 -14.11
C ALA A 350 10.50 7.46 -14.33
N ARG A 351 10.17 6.68 -15.37
CA ARG A 351 10.96 5.51 -15.79
C ARG A 351 11.18 5.47 -17.29
N SER A 352 12.27 4.86 -17.73
CA SER A 352 12.61 4.67 -19.14
C SER A 352 13.35 3.36 -19.36
N LYS A 353 13.25 2.77 -20.56
CA LYS A 353 14.08 1.60 -20.94
C LYS A 353 15.35 1.99 -21.69
N ASP A 354 15.37 3.17 -22.29
CA ASP A 354 16.38 3.58 -23.27
C ASP A 354 16.97 4.97 -22.99
N LEU A 355 16.56 5.61 -21.88
CA LEU A 355 16.89 6.98 -21.48
C LEU A 355 16.34 8.07 -22.40
N ALA A 356 15.70 7.71 -23.51
CA ALA A 356 15.16 8.64 -24.49
C ALA A 356 13.66 8.86 -24.28
N GLU A 357 12.89 7.78 -24.11
CA GLU A 357 11.45 7.87 -23.89
C GLU A 357 11.13 7.54 -22.44
N TRP A 358 10.44 8.46 -21.77
CA TRP A 358 10.14 8.40 -20.34
C TRP A 358 8.64 8.34 -20.09
N GLU A 359 8.26 7.50 -19.14
CA GLU A 359 6.91 7.40 -18.58
C GLU A 359 6.91 8.06 -17.20
N LEU A 360 6.10 9.09 -17.00
CA LEU A 360 5.89 9.67 -15.68
C LEU A 360 4.96 8.77 -14.86
N SER A 361 5.26 8.62 -13.57
CA SER A 361 4.44 7.85 -12.65
C SER A 361 3.02 8.45 -12.55
N PRO A 362 1.95 7.64 -12.67
CA PRO A 362 0.58 8.08 -12.41
C PRO A 362 0.32 8.37 -10.92
N ARG A 363 1.29 8.10 -10.03
CA ARG A 363 1.25 8.43 -8.61
C ARG A 363 2.02 9.71 -8.28
N ASN A 364 2.50 10.45 -9.27
CA ASN A 364 3.15 11.73 -9.02
C ASN A 364 2.19 12.76 -8.40
N PRO A 365 2.68 13.58 -7.45
CA PRO A 365 4.00 13.50 -6.81
C PRO A 365 4.12 12.30 -5.86
N ILE A 366 5.29 11.68 -5.83
CA ILE A 366 5.58 10.56 -4.92
C ILE A 366 5.96 11.03 -3.50
N LEU A 367 6.33 12.31 -3.36
CA LEU A 367 6.67 12.93 -2.10
C LEU A 367 6.32 14.43 -2.15
N GLU A 368 5.56 14.90 -1.16
CA GLU A 368 5.09 16.27 -1.04
C GLU A 368 5.14 16.72 0.43
N ALA A 369 5.48 17.99 0.66
CA ALA A 369 5.67 18.55 2.01
C ALA A 369 4.42 18.37 2.87
N GLY A 370 4.61 17.76 4.05
CA GLY A 370 3.57 17.64 5.07
C GLY A 370 3.58 18.79 6.08
N PRO A 371 2.67 18.77 7.06
CA PRO A 371 2.68 19.73 8.16
C PRO A 371 4.06 19.82 8.84
N GLY A 372 4.62 21.03 8.89
CA GLY A 372 5.91 21.29 9.54
C GLY A 372 7.15 21.08 8.67
N GLU A 373 7.02 20.63 7.42
CA GLU A 373 8.17 20.40 6.51
C GLU A 373 8.47 21.58 5.57
N GLY A 374 7.73 22.69 5.70
CA GLY A 374 7.86 23.85 4.82
C GLY A 374 7.15 23.62 3.49
N VAL A 375 7.82 23.95 2.38
CA VAL A 375 7.29 23.88 1.01
C VAL A 375 8.19 23.08 0.08
N ASN A 376 9.10 22.27 0.63
CA ASN A 376 10.11 21.56 -0.13
C ASN A 376 10.22 20.10 0.29
N ASN A 377 10.14 19.17 -0.65
CA ASN A 377 10.61 17.79 -0.50
C ASN A 377 11.50 17.44 -1.70
N SER A 378 12.76 17.85 -1.61
CA SER A 378 13.78 17.72 -2.67
C SER A 378 14.92 16.78 -2.30
N ASP A 379 15.90 16.67 -3.21
CA ASP A 379 17.18 15.98 -2.97
C ASP A 379 16.99 14.57 -2.42
N VAL A 380 15.97 13.89 -2.96
CA VAL A 380 15.61 12.54 -2.54
C VAL A 380 16.71 11.60 -2.96
N ASP A 381 17.23 10.82 -2.02
CA ASP A 381 18.07 9.68 -2.31
C ASP A 381 17.71 8.51 -1.41
N LEU A 382 18.10 7.30 -1.78
CA LEU A 382 17.55 6.09 -1.17
C LEU A 382 18.53 4.93 -1.13
N PHE A 383 18.38 4.12 -0.09
CA PHE A 383 19.04 2.82 0.03
C PHE A 383 18.05 1.73 0.44
N GLU A 384 18.49 0.48 0.31
CA GLU A 384 17.77 -0.68 0.82
C GLU A 384 18.56 -1.27 2.00
N VAL A 385 17.87 -1.50 3.12
CA VAL A 385 18.43 -2.15 4.31
C VAL A 385 17.38 -3.12 4.84
N ASP A 386 17.79 -4.35 5.14
CA ASP A 386 16.94 -5.41 5.69
C ASP A 386 15.63 -5.65 4.91
N GLY A 387 15.69 -5.55 3.58
CA GLY A 387 14.55 -5.76 2.68
C GLY A 387 13.52 -4.62 2.68
N ALA A 388 13.86 -3.47 3.26
CA ALA A 388 13.04 -2.27 3.24
C ALA A 388 13.79 -1.10 2.60
N THR A 389 13.04 -0.22 1.94
CA THR A 389 13.59 0.95 1.25
C THR A 389 13.42 2.18 2.12
N TYR A 390 14.50 2.92 2.35
CA TYR A 390 14.45 4.20 3.05
C TYR A 390 14.82 5.31 2.08
N LEU A 391 13.98 6.33 2.04
CA LEU A 391 14.21 7.55 1.31
C LEU A 391 14.68 8.60 2.31
N PHE A 392 15.77 9.29 2.00
CA PHE A 392 16.22 10.49 2.69
C PHE A 392 15.96 11.68 1.78
N TYR A 393 15.45 12.78 2.34
CA TYR A 393 15.02 13.92 1.55
C TYR A 393 15.17 15.22 2.32
N ALA A 394 15.36 16.32 1.61
CA ALA A 394 15.39 17.65 2.17
C ALA A 394 13.97 18.16 2.43
N THR A 395 13.78 18.79 3.58
CA THR A 395 12.64 19.64 3.93
C THR A 395 13.10 21.09 4.03
N GLY A 396 12.19 22.06 3.98
CA GLY A 396 12.58 23.47 4.07
C GLY A 396 11.70 24.42 3.30
N ASP A 397 12.17 25.66 3.18
CA ASP A 397 11.51 26.73 2.42
C ASP A 397 12.27 27.17 1.17
N GLN A 398 13.32 26.42 0.78
CA GLN A 398 14.21 26.73 -0.35
C GLN A 398 14.94 28.08 -0.22
N ALA A 399 14.97 28.69 0.96
CA ALA A 399 15.53 30.03 1.15
C ALA A 399 16.31 30.20 2.46
N THR A 400 15.71 29.92 3.61
CA THR A 400 16.22 30.30 4.92
C THR A 400 16.54 29.12 5.83
N TRP A 401 15.89 27.97 5.61
CA TRP A 401 16.18 26.76 6.36
C TRP A 401 15.94 25.51 5.51
N GLY A 402 16.68 24.46 5.85
CA GLY A 402 16.44 23.12 5.35
C GLY A 402 16.86 22.08 6.38
N ALA A 403 16.26 20.90 6.31
CA ALA A 403 16.59 19.77 7.18
C ALA A 403 16.42 18.43 6.46
N VAL A 404 17.27 17.47 6.81
CA VAL A 404 17.21 16.12 6.22
C VAL A 404 16.26 15.25 7.03
N ASN A 405 15.23 14.72 6.38
CA ASN A 405 14.26 13.79 6.96
C ASN A 405 14.31 12.44 6.24
N ALA A 406 13.55 11.47 6.72
CA ALA A 406 13.47 10.15 6.10
C ALA A 406 12.03 9.61 6.00
N ALA A 407 11.80 8.76 5.00
CA ALA A 407 10.59 7.98 4.82
C ALA A 407 10.93 6.50 4.59
N LEU A 408 10.02 5.62 4.98
CA LEU A 408 10.14 4.18 4.87
C LEU A 408 9.09 3.65 3.89
N PHE A 409 9.53 2.84 2.94
CA PHE A 409 8.69 1.94 2.18
C PHE A 409 9.00 0.50 2.63
N PRO A 410 8.02 -0.24 3.22
CA PRO A 410 8.29 -1.49 3.91
C PRO A 410 8.41 -2.70 2.94
N ALA A 411 9.20 -2.54 1.89
CA ALA A 411 9.51 -3.56 0.90
C ALA A 411 10.80 -3.18 0.12
N PRO A 412 11.38 -4.12 -0.67
CA PRO A 412 12.57 -3.86 -1.47
C PRO A 412 12.39 -2.72 -2.48
N MET A 413 13.51 -2.14 -2.90
CA MET A 413 13.54 -0.93 -3.74
C MET A 413 12.86 -1.14 -5.10
N ALA A 414 12.99 -2.33 -5.67
CA ALA A 414 12.27 -2.72 -6.88
C ALA A 414 10.74 -2.62 -6.70
N ALA A 415 10.22 -3.11 -5.56
CA ALA A 415 8.79 -3.05 -5.26
C ALA A 415 8.32 -1.60 -5.04
N PHE A 416 9.16 -0.74 -4.45
CA PHE A 416 8.87 0.70 -4.35
C PHE A 416 8.69 1.32 -5.73
N PHE A 417 9.66 1.13 -6.62
CA PHE A 417 9.61 1.66 -7.98
C PHE A 417 8.44 1.12 -8.79
N GLU A 418 8.20 -0.19 -8.74
CA GLU A 418 7.07 -0.81 -9.44
C GLU A 418 5.72 -0.32 -8.91
N SER A 419 5.60 -0.09 -7.60
CA SER A 419 4.37 0.42 -7.00
C SER A 419 3.97 1.79 -7.55
N CYS A 420 4.94 2.60 -8.01
CA CYS A 420 4.68 3.89 -8.65
C CYS A 420 4.10 3.74 -10.06
N PHE A 421 4.09 2.54 -10.66
CA PHE A 421 3.60 2.30 -12.03
C PHE A 421 2.64 1.09 -12.07
N PRO A 422 1.45 1.23 -11.47
CA PRO A 422 0.46 0.16 -11.43
C PRO A 422 0.07 -0.32 -12.85
N PRO A 423 -0.10 -1.63 -13.06
CA PRO A 423 -0.42 -2.19 -14.37
C PRO A 423 -1.77 -1.69 -14.89
N GLY A 424 -1.83 -1.37 -16.18
CA GLY A 424 -3.05 -0.92 -16.84
C GLY A 424 -3.43 0.55 -16.59
N VAL A 425 -2.65 1.29 -15.80
CA VAL A 425 -2.86 2.73 -15.61
C VAL A 425 -2.07 3.52 -16.66
N PRO A 426 -2.72 4.39 -17.47
CA PRO A 426 -2.03 5.20 -18.46
C PRO A 426 -0.98 6.12 -17.83
N THR A 427 0.15 6.28 -18.50
CA THR A 427 1.26 7.17 -18.09
C THR A 427 1.35 8.37 -19.03
N VAL A 428 1.72 9.53 -18.49
CA VAL A 428 2.16 10.66 -19.32
C VAL A 428 3.55 10.36 -19.87
N LYS A 429 3.80 10.73 -21.13
CA LYS A 429 5.09 10.49 -21.80
C LYS A 429 5.89 11.79 -21.90
N ALA A 430 7.19 11.69 -21.71
CA ALA A 430 8.17 12.75 -21.97
C ALA A 430 9.31 12.18 -22.84
N SER A 431 9.86 13.00 -23.73
CA SER A 431 11.05 12.63 -24.50
C SER A 431 12.24 13.43 -24.00
N ALA A 432 13.35 12.74 -23.77
CA ALA A 432 14.64 13.34 -23.49
C ALA A 432 15.42 13.63 -24.77
N ARG A 433 14.91 13.30 -25.95
CA ARG A 433 15.62 13.61 -27.20
C ARG A 433 15.68 15.12 -27.37
N LYS A 434 16.88 15.64 -27.55
CA LYS A 434 17.11 17.03 -27.90
C LYS A 434 16.39 17.29 -29.24
N MET A 435 15.36 18.14 -29.22
CA MET A 435 14.65 18.59 -30.42
C MET A 435 15.49 19.57 -31.22
#